data_AF-A0A957NQW8-F1
#
_entry.id   AF-A0A957NQW8-F1
#
_cell.length_a   1.000
_cell.length_b   1.000
_cell.length_c   1.000
_cell.angle_alpha   90.00
_cell.angle_beta   90.00
_cell.angle_gamma   90.00
#
_symmetry.space_group_name_H-M   'P 1'
#
loop_
_entity.id
_entity.type
_entity.pdbx_description
1 polymer ?
#
loop_
_entity_poly.entity_id
_entity_poly.type
_entity_poly.pdbx_seq_one_letter_code
_entity_poly.pdbx_strand_id
1 'polypeptide(L)'
;MYHFFTSKRSMGLLFIFVLLLSACAVTIVPLPTVETVDTDVAEPNLTPVAIAVGAPHVPVYLNFDLAQALGYFAEEGLAVDLQYVEGGSDAAIALATGAVDFSGNAMDHVVEAQIGGADLRMLMNFLDQPCATLIVRSDLADEIRSPADIAGHTVGVTRLGSATHTLTVFVAAQADVAADAFTTVEVGTATMAAALRAGQIDVAMGVAPYTTELVNDGAAKVLLDLCQPAAAQAAIGGGMPFTGLLTRADVIAKQPDVVQRVVNALVKAQRFITNHSAEEIVAELPATVVGDDATAYQEALAATLPAFSQKDGAIDSAGVARLLQLHRTFGTITETTAIDESSLYDNHFIETYTAARPPSTPVDAVASPQLTLSNGDETATFSLAELKEMLPVATVTVEDLVYERSKTYEGFWLTDLLDQVDLMHTAGDMLLFRAADGYEIRVDMAAIQQTQPQALVAFRDVEAAAGWEPFPKGKSTLTPAPFYLVWSGTAQPMGEVDAASTAAVGEAWSWIYQLTAIEVINFATKYDRLYVDGIEENPTVFAGFKRFTENCLRCHSINLQGGVEGPELNIPQNITEYRDHDTLVAFIKNSTNFRYG
;
A
#
# COMPACT_ATOMS: atom_id res chain seq x y z
N MET A 1 -25.74 30.17 45.22
CA MET A 1 -27.16 30.22 45.64
C MET A 1 -27.89 29.25 44.70
N TYR A 2 -27.79 27.93 44.91
CA TYR A 2 -28.71 27.06 45.70
C TYR A 2 -30.18 27.37 45.39
N HIS A 3 -31.10 26.47 45.08
CA HIS A 3 -31.24 25.00 45.18
C HIS A 3 -32.60 24.65 44.51
N PHE A 4 -32.85 23.40 44.11
CA PHE A 4 -34.09 22.61 44.37
C PHE A 4 -34.01 21.29 43.56
N PHE A 5 -33.55 20.17 44.12
CA PHE A 5 -34.23 19.14 44.93
C PHE A 5 -35.48 18.46 44.32
N THR A 6 -35.29 17.20 43.85
CA THR A 6 -35.98 15.93 44.27
C THR A 6 -37.51 15.79 44.12
N SER A 7 -38.22 14.65 44.06
CA SER A 7 -37.98 13.21 44.19
C SER A 7 -39.32 12.47 43.97
N LYS A 8 -39.27 11.30 43.31
CA LYS A 8 -40.00 10.03 43.56
C LYS A 8 -41.56 9.93 43.57
N ARG A 9 -41.99 8.86 42.86
CA ARG A 9 -42.83 7.71 43.30
C ARG A 9 -44.38 7.77 43.14
N SER A 10 -44.89 6.87 42.30
CA SER A 10 -45.76 5.70 42.65
C SER A 10 -47.06 5.52 41.84
N MET A 11 -47.14 4.38 41.14
CA MET A 11 -48.16 3.31 41.29
C MET A 11 -49.62 3.51 40.82
N GLY A 12 -50.04 2.67 39.85
CA GLY A 12 -51.20 1.76 40.05
C GLY A 12 -52.45 1.89 39.15
N LEU A 13 -52.69 0.81 38.37
CA LEU A 13 -53.96 0.18 37.91
C LEU A 13 -54.95 0.97 37.00
N LEU A 14 -55.22 0.55 35.76
CA LEU A 14 -55.99 -0.61 35.23
C LEU A 14 -57.51 -0.37 35.15
N PHE A 15 -58.08 -0.30 33.92
CA PHE A 15 -59.46 -0.72 33.65
C PHE A 15 -59.64 -1.21 32.20
N ILE A 16 -60.38 -2.32 32.11
CA ILE A 16 -60.64 -3.21 30.98
C ILE A 16 -61.86 -2.73 30.19
N PHE A 17 -61.86 -2.89 28.86
CA PHE A 17 -63.09 -2.96 28.06
C PHE A 17 -62.98 -4.09 27.02
N VAL A 18 -63.93 -5.03 27.10
CA VAL A 18 -64.09 -6.19 26.21
C VAL A 18 -65.21 -5.88 25.22
N LEU A 19 -64.99 -6.18 23.93
CA LEU A 19 -66.05 -6.29 22.93
C LEU A 19 -65.74 -7.47 21.99
N LEU A 20 -66.66 -8.44 21.98
CA LEU A 20 -66.72 -9.62 21.14
C LEU A 20 -67.20 -9.25 19.72
N LEU A 21 -66.60 -9.82 18.67
CA LEU A 21 -67.33 -10.31 17.49
C LEU A 21 -66.46 -11.15 16.52
N SER A 22 -66.94 -12.38 16.31
CA SER A 22 -66.94 -13.22 15.11
C SER A 22 -65.64 -13.80 14.54
N ALA A 23 -65.64 -15.13 14.48
CA ALA A 23 -64.60 -16.02 13.98
C ALA A 23 -64.51 -16.07 12.44
N CYS A 24 -63.27 -15.98 11.95
CA CYS A 24 -62.77 -16.73 10.79
C CYS A 24 -61.39 -17.27 11.19
N ALA A 25 -61.27 -18.58 11.33
CA ALA A 25 -60.03 -19.23 11.77
C ALA A 25 -59.01 -19.26 10.62
N VAL A 26 -58.02 -18.37 10.69
CA VAL A 26 -56.71 -18.55 10.07
C VAL A 26 -55.77 -18.91 11.20
N THR A 27 -55.21 -20.12 11.17
CA THR A 27 -54.15 -20.53 12.10
C THR A 27 -52.88 -19.77 11.76
N ILE A 28 -52.68 -18.62 12.39
CA ILE A 28 -51.38 -17.95 12.46
C ILE A 28 -50.56 -18.70 13.51
N VAL A 29 -49.56 -19.45 13.07
CA VAL A 29 -48.50 -19.96 13.95
C VAL A 29 -47.69 -18.74 14.42
N PRO A 30 -47.60 -18.44 15.72
CA PRO A 30 -46.73 -17.36 16.17
C PRO A 30 -45.28 -17.74 15.86
N LEU A 31 -44.62 -16.90 15.06
CA LEU A 31 -43.16 -16.97 14.91
C LEU A 31 -42.54 -16.80 16.31
N PRO A 32 -41.55 -17.62 16.68
CA PRO A 32 -40.83 -17.43 17.92
C PRO A 32 -40.20 -16.04 17.90
N THR A 33 -40.43 -15.27 18.97
CA THR A 33 -39.69 -14.05 19.26
C THR A 33 -38.21 -14.41 19.29
N VAL A 34 -37.47 -13.95 18.28
CA VAL A 34 -36.01 -13.96 18.30
C VAL A 34 -35.59 -13.04 19.44
N GLU A 35 -35.16 -13.62 20.56
CA GLU A 35 -34.34 -12.88 21.51
C GLU A 35 -33.09 -12.45 20.75
N THR A 36 -32.89 -11.15 20.61
CA THR A 36 -31.64 -10.59 20.15
C THR A 36 -30.57 -10.97 21.17
N VAL A 37 -29.78 -11.99 20.85
CA VAL A 37 -28.55 -12.28 21.56
C VAL A 37 -27.62 -11.11 21.27
N ASP A 38 -27.39 -10.30 22.30
CA ASP A 38 -26.36 -9.28 22.32
C ASP A 38 -25.02 -10.02 22.31
N THR A 39 -24.53 -10.34 21.10
CA THR A 39 -23.18 -10.88 20.93
C THR A 39 -22.23 -9.70 21.03
N ASP A 40 -21.77 -9.45 22.26
CA ASP A 40 -20.60 -8.61 22.53
C ASP A 40 -19.39 -9.33 21.89
N VAL A 41 -19.15 -9.03 20.61
CA VAL A 41 -17.95 -9.47 19.89
C VAL A 41 -16.79 -8.75 20.59
N ALA A 42 -15.91 -9.52 21.25
CA ALA A 42 -14.70 -8.94 21.80
C ALA A 42 -13.91 -8.29 20.65
N GLU A 43 -13.82 -6.96 20.67
CA GLU A 43 -13.00 -6.18 19.75
C GLU A 43 -11.57 -6.78 19.68
N PRO A 44 -10.97 -6.92 18.49
CA PRO A 44 -9.62 -7.43 18.36
C PRO A 44 -8.66 -6.64 19.25
N ASN A 45 -7.79 -7.33 19.98
CA ASN A 45 -6.84 -6.69 20.90
C ASN A 45 -5.68 -6.08 20.11
N LEU A 46 -5.97 -4.95 19.46
CA LEU A 46 -5.02 -4.20 18.65
C LEU A 46 -4.01 -3.46 19.54
N THR A 47 -2.75 -3.42 19.10
CA THR A 47 -1.70 -2.66 19.78
C THR A 47 -1.89 -1.17 19.50
N PRO A 48 -2.15 -0.31 20.51
CA PRO A 48 -2.31 1.12 20.28
C PRO A 48 -0.99 1.75 19.83
N VAL A 49 -1.05 2.58 18.79
CA VAL A 49 0.10 3.33 18.27
C VAL A 49 -0.35 4.75 17.97
N ALA A 50 0.32 5.75 18.53
CA ALA A 50 0.05 7.16 18.22
C ALA A 50 1.08 7.70 17.23
N ILE A 51 0.61 8.38 16.18
CA ILE A 51 1.44 8.98 15.13
C ILE A 51 1.07 10.45 14.97
N ALA A 52 2.02 11.37 15.19
CA ALA A 52 1.82 12.79 14.87
C ALA A 52 2.23 13.10 13.42
N VAL A 53 1.32 13.62 12.61
CA VAL A 53 1.56 13.95 11.19
C VAL A 53 1.67 15.46 11.01
N GLY A 54 2.78 15.90 10.40
CA GLY A 54 3.18 17.31 10.32
C GLY A 54 2.32 18.23 9.44
N ALA A 55 1.27 17.71 8.80
CA ALA A 55 0.22 18.48 8.14
C ALA A 55 -1.03 17.60 7.92
N PRO A 56 -2.24 18.15 8.00
CA PRO A 56 -3.47 17.41 7.74
C PRO A 56 -3.66 17.09 6.25
N HIS A 57 -3.79 15.80 5.92
CA HIS A 57 -4.34 15.29 4.65
C HIS A 57 -3.72 15.86 3.36
N VAL A 58 -2.41 16.12 3.38
CA VAL A 58 -1.67 16.53 2.16
C VAL A 58 -1.05 15.31 1.46
N PRO A 59 -1.00 15.25 0.12
CA PRO A 59 -0.44 14.13 -0.63
C PRO A 59 0.94 13.67 -0.18
N VAL A 60 1.82 14.56 0.29
CA VAL A 60 3.16 14.19 0.79
C VAL A 60 3.14 13.31 2.06
N TYR A 61 1.99 13.13 2.73
CA TYR A 61 1.80 12.21 3.85
C TYR A 61 0.79 11.09 3.56
N LEU A 62 0.39 10.92 2.30
CA LEU A 62 -0.69 10.04 1.87
C LEU A 62 -0.58 8.59 2.36
N ASN A 63 0.63 8.06 2.54
CA ASN A 63 0.83 6.70 3.03
C ASN A 63 0.07 6.42 4.34
N PHE A 64 -0.03 7.39 5.24
CA PHE A 64 -0.73 7.22 6.52
C PHE A 64 -2.25 7.13 6.32
N ASP A 65 -2.83 8.09 5.59
CA ASP A 65 -4.26 8.13 5.29
C ASP A 65 -4.69 6.86 4.53
N LEU A 66 -3.90 6.45 3.54
CA LEU A 66 -4.19 5.28 2.73
C LEU A 66 -4.03 3.97 3.49
N ALA A 67 -2.97 3.81 4.30
CA ALA A 67 -2.80 2.63 5.16
C ALA A 67 -3.93 2.49 6.18
N GLN A 68 -4.45 3.61 6.69
CA GLN A 68 -5.61 3.62 7.58
C GLN A 68 -6.91 3.26 6.84
N ALA A 69 -7.12 3.82 5.65
CA ALA A 69 -8.33 3.60 4.86
C ALA A 69 -8.45 2.17 4.32
N LEU A 70 -7.34 1.61 3.85
CA LEU A 70 -7.26 0.23 3.36
C LEU A 70 -7.13 -0.81 4.48
N GLY A 71 -7.06 -0.38 5.75
CA GLY A 71 -7.01 -1.29 6.91
C GLY A 71 -5.66 -1.95 7.14
N TYR A 72 -4.60 -1.54 6.44
CA TYR A 72 -3.26 -2.15 6.55
C TYR A 72 -2.67 -2.09 7.96
N PHE A 73 -2.98 -1.06 8.75
CA PHE A 73 -2.58 -1.04 10.16
C PHE A 73 -3.30 -2.11 10.99
N ALA A 74 -4.60 -2.30 10.77
CA ALA A 74 -5.38 -3.31 11.48
C ALA A 74 -4.98 -4.74 11.10
N GLU A 75 -4.61 -4.98 9.82
CA GLU A 75 -4.03 -6.25 9.37
C GLU A 75 -2.73 -6.60 10.11
N GLU A 76 -1.91 -5.59 10.43
CA GLU A 76 -0.70 -5.78 11.24
C GLU A 76 -1.00 -5.78 12.76
N GLY A 77 -2.26 -5.82 13.15
CA GLY A 77 -2.69 -5.86 14.55
C GLY A 77 -2.45 -4.55 15.31
N LEU A 78 -2.48 -3.41 14.62
CA LEU A 78 -2.24 -2.08 15.17
C LEU A 78 -3.54 -1.24 15.17
N ALA A 79 -3.80 -0.58 16.30
CA ALA A 79 -4.80 0.48 16.40
C ALA A 79 -4.06 1.81 16.34
N VAL A 80 -3.94 2.35 15.13
CA VAL A 80 -3.22 3.60 14.90
C VAL A 80 -4.16 4.80 15.14
N ASP A 81 -3.69 5.74 15.96
CA ASP A 81 -4.27 7.07 16.14
C ASP A 81 -3.44 8.10 15.38
N LEU A 82 -3.96 8.58 14.24
CA LEU A 82 -3.34 9.62 13.43
C LEU A 82 -3.71 11.00 13.95
N GLN A 83 -2.72 11.70 14.51
CA GLN A 83 -2.86 13.03 15.10
C GLN A 83 -2.24 14.08 14.17
N TYR A 84 -3.07 14.82 13.46
CA TYR A 84 -2.59 15.87 12.55
C TYR A 84 -2.32 17.17 13.31
N VAL A 85 -1.17 17.78 13.07
CA VAL A 85 -0.77 19.08 13.64
C VAL A 85 -0.51 20.10 12.53
N GLU A 86 -0.43 21.38 12.87
CA GLU A 86 -0.37 22.47 11.90
C GLU A 86 0.98 22.58 11.16
N GLY A 87 2.05 21.99 11.69
CA GLY A 87 3.35 22.00 11.04
C GLY A 87 4.32 20.91 11.53
N GLY A 88 5.31 20.61 10.69
CA GLY A 88 6.33 19.59 10.95
C GLY A 88 7.07 19.76 12.28
N SER A 89 7.39 21.00 12.69
CA SER A 89 8.12 21.19 13.96
C SER A 89 7.26 20.84 15.19
N ASP A 90 5.92 20.94 15.13
CA ASP A 90 5.06 20.46 16.24
C ASP A 90 5.05 18.93 16.32
N ALA A 91 5.01 18.25 15.17
CA ALA A 91 5.08 16.80 15.11
C ALA A 91 6.45 16.28 15.61
N ALA A 92 7.54 16.99 15.25
CA ALA A 92 8.88 16.70 15.74
C ALA A 92 9.00 16.85 17.26
N ILE A 93 8.41 17.90 17.84
CA ILE A 93 8.37 18.11 19.30
C ILE A 93 7.57 17.00 19.98
N ALA A 94 6.39 16.64 19.45
CA ALA A 94 5.58 15.56 19.99
C ALA A 94 6.35 14.23 20.01
N LEU A 95 7.07 13.92 18.92
CA LEU A 95 7.92 12.73 18.84
C LEU A 95 9.10 12.77 19.81
N ALA A 96 9.85 13.87 19.84
CA ALA A 96 11.05 14.01 20.66
C ALA A 96 10.74 13.98 22.16
N THR A 97 9.58 14.48 22.57
CA THR A 97 9.14 14.50 23.98
C THR A 97 8.49 13.18 24.44
N GLY A 98 8.22 12.26 23.53
CA GLY A 98 7.54 11.00 23.84
C GLY A 98 6.02 11.11 23.95
N ALA A 99 5.40 12.20 23.45
CA ALA A 99 3.95 12.33 23.39
C ALA A 99 3.31 11.37 22.37
N VAL A 100 4.06 11.04 21.31
CA VAL A 100 3.74 10.00 20.32
C VAL A 100 4.97 9.13 20.09
N ASP A 101 4.78 7.90 19.60
CA ASP A 101 5.89 6.97 19.33
C ASP A 101 6.44 7.11 17.92
N PHE A 102 5.62 7.60 16.99
CA PHE A 102 6.00 7.83 15.61
C PHE A 102 5.56 9.20 15.13
N SER A 103 6.18 9.68 14.06
CA SER A 103 5.74 10.89 13.37
C SER A 103 5.82 10.73 11.87
N GLY A 104 4.80 11.24 11.18
CA GLY A 104 4.86 11.52 9.75
C GLY A 104 5.50 12.88 9.55
N ASN A 105 6.77 12.92 9.15
CA ASN A 105 7.50 14.19 9.07
C ASN A 105 8.63 14.20 8.06
N ALA A 106 9.18 15.40 7.82
CA ALA A 106 10.35 15.59 6.96
C ALA A 106 11.66 15.11 7.60
N MET A 107 12.60 14.61 6.79
CA MET A 107 13.93 14.17 7.24
C MET A 107 14.75 15.31 7.87
N ASP A 108 14.50 16.57 7.49
CA ASP A 108 15.11 17.75 8.14
C ASP A 108 14.99 17.71 9.66
N HIS A 109 13.86 17.25 10.20
CA HIS A 109 13.65 17.19 11.64
C HIS A 109 14.48 16.12 12.35
N VAL A 110 14.93 15.08 11.65
CA VAL A 110 15.90 14.11 12.18
C VAL A 110 17.26 14.80 12.35
N VAL A 111 17.70 15.54 11.34
CA VAL A 111 18.97 16.28 11.36
C VAL A 111 18.94 17.32 12.48
N GLU A 112 17.89 18.15 12.54
CA GLU A 112 17.71 19.17 13.58
C GLU A 112 17.65 18.57 14.99
N ALA A 113 16.94 17.44 15.16
CA ALA A 113 16.88 16.76 16.44
C ALA A 113 18.26 16.28 16.89
N GLN A 114 19.07 15.75 15.98
CA GLN A 114 20.43 15.30 16.30
C GLN A 114 21.34 16.48 16.67
N ILE A 115 21.23 17.62 15.98
CA ILE A 115 21.90 18.87 16.38
C ILE A 115 21.48 19.28 17.80
N GLY A 116 20.19 19.13 18.12
CA GLY A 116 19.62 19.37 19.45
C GLY A 116 19.94 18.31 20.51
N GLY A 117 20.62 17.21 20.14
CA GLY A 117 21.01 16.12 21.04
C GLY A 117 19.96 15.02 21.24
N ALA A 118 18.91 14.98 20.41
CA ALA A 118 17.91 13.91 20.40
C ALA A 118 18.20 12.88 19.27
N ASP A 119 17.99 11.60 19.55
CA ASP A 119 18.23 10.49 18.62
C ASP A 119 16.91 10.06 17.96
N LEU A 120 16.53 10.82 16.92
CA LEU A 120 15.44 10.48 16.01
C LEU A 120 16.00 9.79 14.77
N ARG A 121 15.20 8.91 14.15
CA ARG A 121 15.56 8.19 12.92
C ARG A 121 14.39 8.18 11.95
N MET A 122 14.68 8.33 10.67
CA MET A 122 13.72 8.00 9.60
C MET A 122 13.77 6.50 9.30
N LEU A 123 12.62 5.84 9.33
CA LEU A 123 12.49 4.41 9.07
C LEU A 123 11.99 4.11 7.66
N MET A 124 11.30 5.07 7.05
CA MET A 124 10.79 4.96 5.70
C MET A 124 10.64 6.34 5.08
N ASN A 125 11.15 6.51 3.87
CA ASN A 125 10.96 7.69 3.04
C ASN A 125 9.75 7.49 2.12
N PHE A 126 8.88 8.48 1.98
CA PHE A 126 7.73 8.38 1.06
C PHE A 126 8.04 8.99 -0.30
N LEU A 127 8.81 10.09 -0.35
CA LEU A 127 9.11 10.82 -1.58
C LEU A 127 10.62 10.99 -1.82
N ASP A 128 11.06 10.71 -3.04
CA ASP A 128 12.45 10.90 -3.48
C ASP A 128 12.71 12.36 -3.94
N GLN A 129 11.67 13.21 -3.92
CA GLN A 129 11.75 14.64 -4.22
C GLN A 129 11.12 15.47 -3.08
N PRO A 130 11.66 16.67 -2.77
CA PRO A 130 11.14 17.49 -1.67
C PRO A 130 9.79 18.17 -1.88
N CYS A 131 9.08 17.90 -3.00
CA CYS A 131 7.69 18.24 -3.32
C CYS A 131 7.08 19.54 -2.76
N ALA A 132 7.94 20.53 -2.55
CA ALA A 132 7.57 21.88 -2.15
C ALA A 132 7.64 22.79 -3.36
N THR A 133 6.62 23.63 -3.51
CA THR A 133 6.47 24.52 -4.64
C THR A 133 6.59 25.96 -4.16
N LEU A 134 7.53 26.70 -4.75
CA LEU A 134 7.63 28.14 -4.60
C LEU A 134 6.67 28.79 -5.60
N ILE A 135 5.68 29.52 -5.09
CA ILE A 135 4.67 30.23 -5.88
C ILE A 135 4.72 31.72 -5.58
N VAL A 136 4.34 32.54 -6.56
CA VAL A 136 4.22 34.00 -6.44
C VAL A 136 2.77 34.42 -6.65
N ARG A 137 2.30 35.42 -5.90
CA ARG A 137 1.01 36.06 -6.14
C ARG A 137 0.91 36.61 -7.56
N SER A 138 -0.21 36.36 -8.25
CA SER A 138 -0.32 36.59 -9.70
C SER A 138 -0.10 38.05 -10.15
N ASP A 139 -0.46 39.03 -9.32
CA ASP A 139 -0.23 40.45 -9.59
C ASP A 139 1.26 40.86 -9.54
N LEU A 140 2.10 40.05 -8.89
CA LEU A 140 3.56 40.26 -8.80
C LEU A 140 4.36 39.39 -9.76
N ALA A 141 3.72 38.51 -10.54
CA ALA A 141 4.42 37.55 -11.38
C ALA A 141 5.20 38.16 -12.56
N ASP A 142 4.97 39.44 -12.88
CA ASP A 142 5.79 40.19 -13.84
C ASP A 142 7.01 40.86 -13.19
N GLU A 143 7.04 40.96 -11.85
CA GLU A 143 8.15 41.50 -11.07
C GLU A 143 9.03 40.37 -10.54
N ILE A 144 8.42 39.37 -9.91
CA ILE A 144 9.10 38.22 -9.31
C ILE A 144 8.93 37.03 -10.25
N ARG A 145 9.99 36.68 -10.98
CA ARG A 145 9.95 35.61 -12.02
C ARG A 145 10.76 34.38 -11.66
N SER A 146 11.58 34.46 -10.62
CA SER A 146 12.48 33.41 -10.20
C SER A 146 12.82 33.54 -8.71
N PRO A 147 13.43 32.51 -8.10
CA PRO A 147 13.98 32.62 -6.75
C PRO A 147 14.92 33.81 -6.53
N ALA A 148 15.63 34.29 -7.56
CA ALA A 148 16.54 35.42 -7.45
C ALA A 148 15.81 36.76 -7.18
N ASP A 149 14.52 36.82 -7.52
CA ASP A 149 13.72 38.04 -7.46
C ASP A 149 12.98 38.21 -6.14
N ILE A 150 13.12 37.28 -5.18
CA ILE A 150 12.37 37.34 -3.90
C ILE A 150 12.94 38.36 -2.91
N ALA A 151 14.11 38.94 -3.19
CA ALA A 151 14.72 39.95 -2.35
C ALA A 151 13.81 41.17 -2.19
N GLY A 152 13.58 41.61 -0.96
CA GLY A 152 12.69 42.70 -0.58
C GLY A 152 11.23 42.28 -0.36
N HIS A 153 10.88 41.03 -0.63
CA HIS A 153 9.51 40.53 -0.54
C HIS A 153 9.24 39.69 0.70
N THR A 154 7.96 39.45 0.94
CA THR A 154 7.49 38.60 2.04
C THR A 154 7.22 37.18 1.54
N VAL A 155 7.86 36.18 2.16
CA VAL A 155 7.74 34.76 1.78
C VAL A 155 7.02 33.97 2.88
N GLY A 156 5.82 33.47 2.59
CA GLY A 156 5.07 32.60 3.49
C GLY A 156 5.62 31.18 3.52
N VAL A 157 5.73 30.64 4.73
CA VAL A 157 6.15 29.25 4.99
C VAL A 157 5.16 28.59 5.95
N THR A 158 5.15 27.27 6.00
CA THR A 158 4.23 26.54 6.90
C THR A 158 4.56 26.82 8.35
N ARG A 159 5.85 26.75 8.72
CA ARG A 159 6.35 27.09 10.05
C ARG A 159 7.79 27.55 9.99
N LEU A 160 8.20 28.45 10.89
CA LEU A 160 9.62 28.72 11.06
C LEU A 160 10.33 27.47 11.59
N GLY A 161 11.39 27.07 10.90
CA GLY A 161 12.12 25.82 11.18
C GLY A 161 11.42 24.55 10.70
N SER A 162 10.41 24.64 9.81
CA SER A 162 9.96 23.46 9.05
C SER A 162 10.70 23.33 7.72
N ALA A 163 10.58 22.19 7.04
CA ALA A 163 11.23 21.96 5.75
C ALA A 163 10.90 23.02 4.69
N THR A 164 9.68 23.59 4.65
CA THR A 164 9.35 24.70 3.73
C THR A 164 10.18 25.96 4.01
N HIS A 165 10.51 26.23 5.28
CA HIS A 165 11.40 27.34 5.65
C HIS A 165 12.84 27.05 5.23
N THR A 166 13.34 25.86 5.55
CA THR A 166 14.70 25.42 5.17
C THR A 166 14.89 25.45 3.65
N LEU A 167 13.94 24.89 2.88
CA LEU A 167 13.97 24.92 1.41
C LEU A 167 13.86 26.34 0.86
N THR A 168 13.05 27.22 1.45
CA THR A 168 12.97 28.63 1.03
C THR A 168 14.33 29.30 1.09
N VAL A 169 14.99 29.20 2.25
CA VAL A 169 16.29 29.84 2.45
C VAL A 169 17.36 29.21 1.57
N PHE A 170 17.31 27.89 1.38
CA PHE A 170 18.24 27.19 0.50
C PHE A 170 18.10 27.62 -0.97
N VAL A 171 16.88 27.64 -1.49
CA VAL A 171 16.59 28.05 -2.86
C VAL A 171 16.97 29.52 -3.10
N ALA A 172 16.77 30.39 -2.10
CA ALA A 172 17.23 31.77 -2.13
C ALA A 172 18.76 31.86 -2.21
N ALA A 173 19.48 31.13 -1.36
CA ALA A 173 20.94 31.13 -1.32
C ALA A 173 21.57 30.63 -2.64
N GLN A 174 20.99 29.60 -3.25
CA GLN A 174 21.41 29.10 -4.57
C GLN A 174 21.19 30.11 -5.70
N ALA A 175 20.29 31.06 -5.49
CA ALA A 175 20.03 32.17 -6.39
C ALA A 175 20.81 33.44 -5.98
N ASP A 176 21.84 33.31 -5.13
CA ASP A 176 22.67 34.40 -4.58
C ASP A 176 21.87 35.45 -3.77
N VAL A 177 20.72 35.06 -3.20
CA VAL A 177 19.89 35.91 -2.32
C VAL A 177 20.17 35.57 -0.85
N ALA A 178 20.61 36.57 -0.09
CA ALA A 178 20.88 36.41 1.33
C ALA A 178 19.59 36.21 2.15
N ALA A 179 19.67 35.43 3.24
CA ALA A 179 18.52 35.12 4.09
C ALA A 179 17.88 36.34 4.77
N ASP A 180 18.63 37.44 4.95
CA ASP A 180 18.16 38.72 5.49
C ASP A 180 17.66 39.69 4.41
N ALA A 181 17.73 39.30 3.13
CA ALA A 181 17.25 40.10 2.01
C ALA A 181 15.75 39.97 1.79
N PHE A 182 15.06 39.02 2.42
CA PHE A 182 13.61 38.81 2.34
C PHE A 182 13.04 38.54 3.75
N THR A 183 11.71 38.62 3.91
CA THR A 183 11.05 38.37 5.20
C THR A 183 10.26 37.08 5.16
N THR A 184 10.61 36.10 6.01
CA THR A 184 9.80 34.87 6.15
C THR A 184 8.66 35.07 7.15
N VAL A 185 7.47 34.59 6.80
CA VAL A 185 6.28 34.66 7.64
C VAL A 185 5.67 33.27 7.80
N GLU A 186 5.48 32.87 9.06
CA GLU A 186 4.74 31.66 9.40
C GLU A 186 3.24 31.89 9.16
N VAL A 187 2.68 31.15 8.21
CA VAL A 187 1.27 31.27 7.84
C VAL A 187 0.50 29.97 7.99
N GLY A 188 1.13 28.83 8.30
CA GLY A 188 0.49 27.52 8.36
C GLY A 188 0.07 26.98 6.99
N THR A 189 -0.04 25.66 6.85
CA THR A 189 -0.40 25.02 5.58
C THR A 189 -1.82 25.39 5.13
N ALA A 190 -2.82 25.26 6.01
CA ALA A 190 -4.22 25.49 5.69
C ALA A 190 -4.57 26.97 5.45
N THR A 191 -3.85 27.90 6.09
CA THR A 191 -4.11 29.35 6.04
C THR A 191 -3.25 30.08 5.00
N MET A 192 -2.33 29.39 4.33
CA MET A 192 -1.45 29.95 3.30
C MET A 192 -2.22 30.61 2.14
N ALA A 193 -3.26 29.95 1.64
CA ALA A 193 -4.06 30.48 0.53
C ALA A 193 -4.74 31.81 0.88
N ALA A 194 -5.28 31.91 2.09
CA ALA A 194 -5.89 33.15 2.58
C ALA A 194 -4.85 34.27 2.73
N ALA A 195 -3.68 33.97 3.29
CA ALA A 195 -2.60 34.95 3.47
C ALA A 195 -2.09 35.50 2.14
N LEU A 196 -1.91 34.64 1.13
CA LEU A 196 -1.48 35.03 -0.22
C LEU A 196 -2.53 35.90 -0.91
N ARG A 197 -3.81 35.47 -0.90
CA ARG A 197 -4.92 36.25 -1.49
C ARG A 197 -5.14 37.61 -0.80
N ALA A 198 -4.88 37.68 0.51
CA ALA A 198 -4.99 38.92 1.29
C ALA A 198 -3.78 39.87 1.13
N GLY A 199 -2.75 39.45 0.39
CA GLY A 199 -1.53 40.22 0.20
C GLY A 199 -0.66 40.34 1.46
N GLN A 200 -0.84 39.45 2.44
CA GLN A 200 0.02 39.37 3.63
C GLN A 200 1.39 38.77 3.29
N ILE A 201 1.44 37.95 2.24
CA ILE A 201 2.66 37.37 1.66
C ILE A 201 2.64 37.60 0.14
N ASP A 202 3.82 37.75 -0.45
CA ASP A 202 4.01 37.98 -1.88
C ASP A 202 4.39 36.68 -2.61
N VAL A 203 5.16 35.85 -1.92
CA VAL A 203 5.64 34.53 -2.36
C VAL A 203 5.28 33.52 -1.28
N ALA A 204 5.11 32.26 -1.62
CA ALA A 204 4.93 31.18 -0.65
C ALA A 204 5.72 29.94 -1.06
N MET A 205 6.34 29.27 -0.08
CA MET A 205 6.84 27.91 -0.23
C MET A 205 5.86 26.97 0.48
N GLY A 206 5.11 26.20 -0.31
CA GLY A 206 4.06 25.32 0.19
C GLY A 206 4.09 23.94 -0.45
N VAL A 207 3.08 23.13 -0.16
CA VAL A 207 2.89 21.79 -0.72
C VAL A 207 1.50 21.68 -1.34
N ALA A 208 1.34 20.70 -2.24
CA ALA A 208 0.04 20.31 -2.75
C ALA A 208 -0.89 19.81 -1.60
N PRO A 209 -2.22 19.94 -1.72
CA PRO A 209 -2.96 20.47 -2.86
C PRO A 209 -3.06 22.01 -2.87
N TYR A 210 -2.67 22.70 -1.80
CA TYR A 210 -2.89 24.14 -1.64
C TYR A 210 -2.15 25.01 -2.67
N THR A 211 -0.90 24.66 -2.99
CA THR A 211 -0.15 25.36 -4.05
C THR A 211 -0.77 25.12 -5.43
N THR A 212 -1.27 23.92 -5.69
CA THR A 212 -1.99 23.57 -6.92
C THR A 212 -3.30 24.35 -7.05
N GLU A 213 -4.09 24.44 -5.97
CA GLU A 213 -5.34 25.21 -5.95
C GLU A 213 -5.10 26.69 -6.33
N LEU A 214 -4.12 27.33 -5.69
CA LEU A 214 -3.76 28.74 -5.94
C LEU A 214 -3.26 28.99 -7.38
N VAL A 215 -2.67 27.99 -8.01
CA VAL A 215 -2.25 28.09 -9.41
C VAL A 215 -3.43 27.88 -10.35
N ASN A 216 -4.27 26.89 -10.06
CA ASN A 216 -5.44 26.54 -10.86
C ASN A 216 -6.50 27.65 -10.88
N ASP A 217 -6.73 28.33 -9.74
CA ASP A 217 -7.67 29.46 -9.65
C ASP A 217 -7.09 30.79 -10.17
N GLY A 218 -5.80 30.81 -10.53
CA GLY A 218 -5.08 31.96 -11.06
C GLY A 218 -4.65 32.98 -10.01
N ALA A 219 -4.73 32.69 -8.70
CA ALA A 219 -4.24 33.56 -7.64
C ALA A 219 -2.71 33.60 -7.55
N ALA A 220 -2.02 32.56 -8.04
CA ALA A 220 -0.58 32.46 -8.03
C ALA A 220 0.00 31.85 -9.32
N LYS A 221 1.32 32.00 -9.51
CA LYS A 221 2.11 31.29 -10.53
C LYS A 221 3.27 30.54 -9.90
N VAL A 222 3.65 29.42 -10.48
CA VAL A 222 4.82 28.63 -10.05
C VAL A 222 6.12 29.34 -10.44
N LEU A 223 7.00 29.57 -9.46
CA LEU A 223 8.38 30.00 -9.67
C LEU A 223 9.34 28.81 -9.74
N LEU A 224 9.11 27.81 -8.87
CA LEU A 224 9.91 26.61 -8.77
C LEU A 224 9.07 25.48 -8.20
N ASP A 225 9.05 24.32 -8.84
CA ASP A 225 8.38 23.11 -8.34
C ASP A 225 9.41 22.03 -8.03
N LEU A 226 9.75 21.86 -6.75
CA LEU A 226 10.71 20.84 -6.32
C LEU A 226 10.13 19.43 -6.30
N CYS A 227 8.86 19.24 -6.67
CA CYS A 227 8.32 17.91 -6.91
C CYS A 227 8.79 17.34 -8.27
N GLN A 228 9.22 18.21 -9.19
CA GLN A 228 9.78 17.79 -10.48
C GLN A 228 11.27 17.44 -10.35
N PRO A 229 11.71 16.21 -10.69
CA PRO A 229 13.10 15.81 -10.56
C PRO A 229 14.10 16.72 -11.29
N ALA A 230 13.72 17.24 -12.47
CA ALA A 230 14.57 18.16 -13.24
C ALA A 230 14.76 19.51 -12.53
N ALA A 231 13.71 20.04 -11.90
CA ALA A 231 13.77 21.29 -11.16
C ALA A 231 14.53 21.12 -9.85
N ALA A 232 14.34 20.01 -9.12
CA ALA A 232 15.13 19.66 -7.95
C ALA A 232 16.62 19.49 -8.32
N GLN A 233 16.93 18.83 -9.44
CA GLN A 233 18.29 18.71 -9.94
C GLN A 233 18.94 20.07 -10.20
N ALA A 234 18.21 21.00 -10.81
CA ALA A 234 18.71 22.33 -11.15
C ALA A 234 18.86 23.25 -9.93
N ALA A 235 17.87 23.26 -9.02
CA ALA A 235 17.85 24.17 -7.88
C ALA A 235 18.68 23.67 -6.70
N ILE A 236 18.63 22.36 -6.42
CA ILE A 236 19.15 21.79 -5.17
C ILE A 236 20.11 20.60 -5.36
N GLY A 237 20.50 20.30 -6.61
CA GLY A 237 21.52 19.30 -6.92
C GLY A 237 21.03 17.85 -6.99
N GLY A 238 19.72 17.63 -6.87
CA GLY A 238 19.07 16.34 -7.09
C GLY A 238 17.90 16.09 -6.13
N GLY A 239 17.30 14.90 -6.26
CA GLY A 239 16.32 14.41 -5.28
C GLY A 239 16.94 14.16 -3.91
N MET A 240 16.10 14.19 -2.89
CA MET A 240 16.45 13.94 -1.50
C MET A 240 15.22 13.39 -0.76
N PRO A 241 15.41 12.58 0.30
CA PRO A 241 14.33 12.18 1.18
C PRO A 241 13.60 13.41 1.69
N PHE A 242 12.28 13.34 1.69
CA PHE A 242 11.43 14.42 2.17
C PHE A 242 10.64 13.95 3.37
N THR A 243 9.37 13.62 3.19
CA THR A 243 8.49 13.13 4.24
C THR A 243 8.54 11.63 4.36
N GLY A 244 8.31 11.13 5.57
CA GLY A 244 8.39 9.71 5.87
C GLY A 244 7.96 9.37 7.29
N LEU A 245 8.18 8.12 7.67
CA LEU A 245 8.00 7.65 9.04
C LEU A 245 9.27 7.93 9.86
N LEU A 246 9.13 8.69 10.93
CA LEU A 246 10.18 8.93 11.92
C LEU A 246 9.80 8.27 13.25
N THR A 247 10.81 7.86 14.00
CA THR A 247 10.66 7.44 15.40
C THR A 247 11.91 7.80 16.22
N ARG A 248 11.91 7.47 17.52
CA ARG A 248 13.08 7.56 18.39
C ARG A 248 13.86 6.26 18.40
N ALA A 249 15.18 6.33 18.56
CA ALA A 249 16.02 5.14 18.71
C ALA A 249 15.61 4.24 19.90
N ASP A 250 15.06 4.83 20.97
CA ASP A 250 14.61 4.07 22.13
C ASP A 250 13.31 3.27 21.86
N VAL A 251 12.44 3.75 20.98
CA VAL A 251 11.25 3.02 20.52
C VAL A 251 11.68 1.81 19.69
N ILE A 252 12.63 1.99 18.77
CA ILE A 252 13.24 0.91 17.98
C ILE A 252 13.79 -0.18 18.90
N ALA A 253 14.54 0.19 19.93
CA ALA A 253 15.13 -0.77 20.84
C ALA A 253 14.12 -1.49 21.74
N LYS A 254 13.05 -0.80 22.18
CA LYS A 254 12.07 -1.34 23.13
C LYS A 254 10.94 -2.13 22.47
N GLN A 255 10.56 -1.74 21.24
CA GLN A 255 9.37 -2.26 20.55
C GLN A 255 9.67 -2.57 19.06
N PRO A 256 10.73 -3.32 18.73
CA PRO A 256 11.12 -3.55 17.33
C PRO A 256 10.03 -4.28 16.53
N ASP A 257 9.19 -5.09 17.18
CA ASP A 257 8.05 -5.76 16.54
C ASP A 257 6.93 -4.79 16.15
N VAL A 258 6.64 -3.78 16.99
CA VAL A 258 5.65 -2.73 16.69
C VAL A 258 6.18 -1.88 15.53
N VAL A 259 7.47 -1.51 15.59
CA VAL A 259 8.13 -0.74 14.54
C VAL A 259 8.06 -1.48 13.19
N GLN A 260 8.40 -2.78 13.16
CA GLN A 260 8.32 -3.57 11.93
C GLN A 260 6.89 -3.59 11.37
N ARG A 261 5.88 -3.77 12.22
CA ARG A 261 4.46 -3.81 11.82
C ARG A 261 3.96 -2.48 11.26
N VAL A 262 4.38 -1.35 11.85
CA VAL A 262 4.08 -0.01 11.30
C VAL A 262 4.73 0.17 9.93
N VAL A 263 6.00 -0.24 9.77
CA VAL A 263 6.70 -0.17 8.48
C VAL A 263 6.03 -1.08 7.44
N ASN A 264 5.65 -2.31 7.79
CA ASN A 264 4.94 -3.23 6.88
C ASN A 264 3.67 -2.58 6.29
N ALA A 265 2.82 -2.02 7.15
CA ALA A 265 1.57 -1.37 6.74
C ALA A 265 1.83 -0.19 5.78
N LEU A 266 2.87 0.60 6.04
CA LEU A 266 3.22 1.73 5.21
C LEU A 266 3.89 1.33 3.89
N VAL A 267 4.66 0.23 3.85
CA VAL A 267 5.19 -0.33 2.59
C VAL A 267 4.04 -0.84 1.71
N LYS A 268 3.01 -1.49 2.28
CA LYS A 268 1.80 -1.85 1.53
C LYS A 268 1.15 -0.61 0.90
N ALA A 269 0.98 0.46 1.68
CA ALA A 269 0.45 1.72 1.16
C ALA A 269 1.35 2.35 0.08
N GLN A 270 2.68 2.33 0.26
CA GLN A 270 3.63 2.84 -0.74
C GLN A 270 3.49 2.11 -2.07
N ARG A 271 3.45 0.77 -2.04
CA ARG A 271 3.26 -0.04 -3.24
C ARG A 271 1.92 0.22 -3.91
N PHE A 272 0.86 0.40 -3.12
CA PHE A 272 -0.44 0.78 -3.67
C PHE A 272 -0.34 2.13 -4.40
N ILE A 273 0.27 3.15 -3.78
CA ILE A 273 0.44 4.49 -4.36
C ILE A 273 1.24 4.43 -5.66
N THR A 274 2.31 3.64 -5.72
CA THR A 274 3.17 3.58 -6.91
C THR A 274 2.60 2.74 -8.05
N ASN A 275 1.61 1.89 -7.78
CA ASN A 275 1.02 0.97 -8.77
C ASN A 275 -0.40 1.37 -9.23
N HIS A 276 -0.98 2.44 -8.68
CA HIS A 276 -2.32 2.88 -9.02
C HIS A 276 -2.35 4.33 -9.51
N SER A 277 -3.35 4.64 -10.33
CA SER A 277 -3.62 6.00 -10.75
C SER A 277 -4.15 6.86 -9.59
N ALA A 278 -4.05 8.19 -9.74
CA ALA A 278 -4.61 9.11 -8.74
C ALA A 278 -6.12 8.92 -8.54
N GLU A 279 -6.86 8.54 -9.58
CA GLU A 279 -8.29 8.25 -9.48
C GLU A 279 -8.57 7.02 -8.61
N GLU A 280 -7.83 5.93 -8.84
CA GLU A 280 -7.94 4.69 -8.07
C GLU A 280 -7.58 4.93 -6.60
N ILE A 281 -6.52 5.70 -6.33
CA ILE A 281 -6.12 6.02 -4.96
C ILE A 281 -7.18 6.89 -4.26
N VAL A 282 -7.70 7.92 -4.92
CA VAL A 282 -8.74 8.80 -4.35
C VAL A 282 -10.02 8.01 -4.04
N ALA A 283 -10.35 6.99 -4.82
CA ALA A 283 -11.53 6.15 -4.59
C ALA A 283 -11.46 5.35 -3.28
N GLU A 284 -10.26 5.08 -2.77
CA GLU A 284 -10.04 4.36 -1.50
C GLU A 284 -9.97 5.29 -0.28
N LEU A 285 -9.87 6.61 -0.49
CA LEU A 285 -9.74 7.59 0.59
C LEU A 285 -11.11 8.08 1.08
N PRO A 286 -11.28 8.32 2.40
CA PRO A 286 -12.50 8.91 2.92
C PRO A 286 -12.60 10.39 2.52
N ALA A 287 -13.83 10.90 2.45
CA ALA A 287 -14.10 12.31 2.10
C ALA A 287 -13.41 13.32 3.03
N THR A 288 -13.13 12.94 4.29
CA THR A 288 -12.39 13.77 5.24
C THR A 288 -10.94 14.04 4.83
N VAL A 289 -10.35 13.13 4.05
CA VAL A 289 -8.98 13.26 3.52
C VAL A 289 -9.02 14.01 2.18
N VAL A 290 -9.91 13.60 1.28
CA VAL A 290 -10.03 14.16 -0.07
C VAL A 290 -10.49 15.63 -0.05
N GLY A 291 -11.30 16.00 0.94
CA GLY A 291 -11.87 17.34 1.06
C GLY A 291 -13.04 17.58 0.11
N ASP A 292 -13.48 18.84 0.03
CA ASP A 292 -14.68 19.24 -0.72
C ASP A 292 -14.48 19.22 -2.26
N ASP A 293 -13.24 19.34 -2.73
CA ASP A 293 -12.88 19.35 -4.16
C ASP A 293 -12.03 18.13 -4.53
N ALA A 294 -12.70 17.00 -4.77
CA ALA A 294 -12.06 15.75 -5.15
C ALA A 294 -11.29 15.85 -6.48
N THR A 295 -11.73 16.70 -7.40
CA THR A 295 -11.03 16.89 -8.68
C THR A 295 -9.70 17.60 -8.46
N ALA A 296 -9.69 18.69 -7.69
CA ALA A 296 -8.45 19.39 -7.34
C ALA A 296 -7.50 18.49 -6.55
N TYR A 297 -8.01 17.68 -5.61
CA TYR A 297 -7.19 16.72 -4.87
C TYR A 297 -6.59 15.65 -5.80
N GLN A 298 -7.38 15.09 -6.71
CA GLN A 298 -6.91 14.10 -7.68
C GLN A 298 -5.84 14.67 -8.61
N GLU A 299 -6.00 15.91 -9.09
CA GLU A 299 -4.99 16.60 -9.92
C GLU A 299 -3.69 16.84 -9.14
N ALA A 300 -3.80 17.34 -7.91
CA ALA A 300 -2.67 17.54 -7.01
C ALA A 300 -1.94 16.22 -6.70
N LEU A 301 -2.68 15.14 -6.47
CA LEU A 301 -2.12 13.81 -6.27
C LEU A 301 -1.41 13.33 -7.53
N ALA A 302 -2.04 13.44 -8.70
CA ALA A 302 -1.44 13.04 -9.97
C ALA A 302 -0.10 13.76 -10.24
N ALA A 303 0.01 15.04 -9.88
CA ALA A 303 1.25 15.81 -9.97
C ALA A 303 2.32 15.34 -8.96
N THR A 304 1.91 14.78 -7.82
CA THR A 304 2.80 14.30 -6.75
C THR A 304 3.27 12.86 -6.98
N LEU A 305 2.47 12.01 -7.64
CA LEU A 305 2.76 10.58 -7.85
C LEU A 305 4.19 10.28 -8.36
N PRO A 306 4.76 11.01 -9.34
CA PRO A 306 6.11 10.75 -9.84
C PRO A 306 7.23 10.91 -8.80
N ALA A 307 6.96 11.61 -7.69
CA ALA A 307 7.94 11.82 -6.64
C ALA A 307 7.91 10.75 -5.55
N PHE A 308 6.87 9.92 -5.47
CA PHE A 308 6.82 8.82 -4.51
C PHE A 308 7.91 7.79 -4.80
N SER A 309 8.56 7.34 -3.72
CA SER A 309 9.69 6.42 -3.79
C SER A 309 9.30 5.09 -4.42
N GLN A 310 10.02 4.69 -5.47
CA GLN A 310 9.81 3.42 -6.18
C GLN A 310 10.53 2.24 -5.52
N LYS A 311 11.15 2.45 -4.36
CA LYS A 311 12.01 1.48 -3.66
C LYS A 311 11.43 1.06 -2.32
N ASP A 312 10.10 0.86 -2.25
CA ASP A 312 9.38 0.57 -1.00
C ASP A 312 9.66 1.60 0.13
N GLY A 313 10.09 2.80 -0.23
CA GLY A 313 10.49 3.85 0.70
C GLY A 313 11.87 3.70 1.33
N ALA A 314 12.75 2.86 0.78
CA ALA A 314 14.15 2.78 1.22
C ALA A 314 14.85 4.14 1.11
N ILE A 315 15.53 4.54 2.18
CA ILE A 315 16.26 5.81 2.25
C ILE A 315 17.57 5.71 1.48
N ASP A 316 17.79 6.62 0.52
CA ASP A 316 19.03 6.73 -0.25
C ASP A 316 20.06 7.64 0.43
N SER A 317 21.18 7.06 0.82
CA SER A 317 22.34 7.76 1.41
C SER A 317 22.83 8.96 0.59
N ALA A 318 22.74 8.93 -0.75
CA ALA A 318 23.16 10.05 -1.58
C ALA A 318 22.20 11.25 -1.43
N GLY A 319 20.91 10.99 -1.28
CA GLY A 319 19.92 12.02 -0.96
C GLY A 319 20.11 12.60 0.45
N VAL A 320 20.44 11.75 1.43
CA VAL A 320 20.81 12.19 2.79
C VAL A 320 22.04 13.09 2.78
N ALA A 321 23.08 12.71 2.05
CA ALA A 321 24.30 13.52 1.93
C ALA A 321 24.02 14.90 1.31
N ARG A 322 23.09 14.98 0.33
CA ARG A 322 22.62 16.27 -0.22
C ARG A 322 21.93 17.09 0.85
N LEU A 323 20.96 16.52 1.57
CA LEU A 323 20.26 17.20 2.67
C LEU A 323 21.26 17.80 3.69
N LEU A 324 22.25 17.01 4.12
CA LEU A 324 23.30 17.48 5.04
C LEU A 324 24.16 18.59 4.43
N GLN A 325 24.46 18.53 3.13
CA GLN A 325 25.13 19.60 2.42
C GLN A 325 24.30 20.89 2.40
N LEU A 326 22.97 20.81 2.30
CA LEU A 326 22.09 21.99 2.41
C LEU A 326 22.22 22.63 3.80
N HIS A 327 22.13 21.80 4.86
CA HIS A 327 22.27 22.26 6.26
C HIS A 327 23.65 22.87 6.55
N ARG A 328 24.72 22.35 5.94
CA ARG A 328 26.08 22.93 6.02
C ARG A 328 26.17 24.28 5.31
N THR A 329 25.57 24.39 4.14
CA THR A 329 25.56 25.62 3.33
C THR A 329 24.84 26.75 4.06
N PHE A 330 23.76 26.42 4.77
CA PHE A 330 22.99 27.37 5.57
C PHE A 330 23.64 27.69 6.94
N GLY A 331 24.53 26.82 7.42
CA GLY A 331 25.23 27.00 8.70
C GLY A 331 24.47 26.47 9.92
N THR A 332 23.37 25.72 9.73
CA THR A 332 22.78 24.90 10.81
C THR A 332 23.74 23.80 11.25
N ILE A 333 24.46 23.20 10.30
CA ILE A 333 25.61 22.35 10.56
C ILE A 333 26.87 23.19 10.35
N THR A 334 27.62 23.41 11.43
CA THR A 334 28.93 24.07 11.42
C THR A 334 30.07 23.05 11.56
N GLU A 335 31.32 23.47 11.36
CA GLU A 335 32.52 22.65 11.61
C GLU A 335 32.58 22.03 13.03
N THR A 336 31.88 22.62 13.99
CA THR A 336 31.81 22.14 15.38
C THR A 336 30.59 21.27 15.67
N THR A 337 29.67 21.12 14.71
CA THR A 337 28.44 20.35 14.89
C THR A 337 28.73 18.88 14.66
N ALA A 338 28.55 18.05 15.69
CA ALA A 338 28.68 16.61 15.56
C ALA A 338 27.40 16.03 14.94
N ILE A 339 27.53 15.41 13.77
CA ILE A 339 26.46 14.65 13.10
C ILE A 339 26.98 13.25 12.80
N ASP A 340 26.22 12.24 13.19
CA ASP A 340 26.40 10.85 12.82
C ASP A 340 25.40 10.50 11.72
N GLU A 341 25.85 10.60 10.47
CA GLU A 341 25.02 10.35 9.28
C GLU A 341 24.41 8.92 9.29
N SER A 342 25.09 7.95 9.90
CA SER A 342 24.64 6.56 9.95
C SER A 342 23.46 6.32 10.90
N SER A 343 23.19 7.27 11.79
CA SER A 343 22.10 7.20 12.76
C SER A 343 20.85 7.98 12.33
N LEU A 344 20.89 8.69 11.20
CA LEU A 344 19.77 9.51 10.72
C LEU A 344 18.60 8.68 10.18
N TYR A 345 18.87 7.45 9.74
CA TYR A 345 17.85 6.56 9.19
C TYR A 345 18.18 5.10 9.44
N ASP A 346 17.18 4.23 9.31
CA ASP A 346 17.33 2.79 9.47
C ASP A 346 16.49 2.04 8.41
N ASN A 347 17.17 1.53 7.37
CA ASN A 347 16.53 0.77 6.29
C ASN A 347 16.22 -0.69 6.67
N HIS A 348 16.69 -1.18 7.83
CA HIS A 348 16.61 -2.60 8.18
C HIS A 348 15.17 -3.15 8.14
N PHE A 349 14.20 -2.34 8.59
CA PHE A 349 12.79 -2.74 8.61
C PHE A 349 12.19 -2.89 7.21
N ILE A 350 12.58 -2.01 6.27
CA ILE A 350 12.18 -2.10 4.87
C ILE A 350 12.86 -3.30 4.21
N GLU A 351 14.17 -3.44 4.39
CA GLU A 351 14.94 -4.57 3.86
C GLU A 351 14.38 -5.92 4.34
N THR A 352 13.97 -6.00 5.62
CA THR A 352 13.32 -7.19 6.18
C THR A 352 11.98 -7.48 5.50
N TYR A 353 11.14 -6.46 5.28
CA TYR A 353 9.87 -6.63 4.60
C TYR A 353 10.07 -7.02 3.12
N THR A 354 10.92 -6.31 2.39
CA THR A 354 11.19 -6.54 0.97
C THR A 354 11.87 -7.88 0.73
N ALA A 355 12.76 -8.34 1.62
CA ALA A 355 13.34 -9.68 1.52
C ALA A 355 12.28 -10.78 1.67
N ALA A 356 11.31 -10.60 2.56
CA ALA A 356 10.18 -11.53 2.72
C ALA A 356 9.15 -11.41 1.58
N ARG A 357 9.04 -10.23 0.97
CA ARG A 357 8.03 -9.86 -0.03
C ARG A 357 8.65 -8.95 -1.09
N PRO A 358 9.38 -9.47 -2.09
CA PRO A 358 10.04 -8.63 -3.10
C PRO A 358 9.03 -7.75 -3.85
N PRO A 359 9.45 -6.58 -4.39
CA PRO A 359 8.55 -5.67 -5.08
C PRO A 359 7.99 -6.34 -6.34
N SER A 360 6.72 -6.09 -6.62
CA SER A 360 6.10 -6.39 -7.91
C SER A 360 6.77 -5.54 -9.00
N THR A 361 7.44 -6.13 -9.98
CA THR A 361 7.99 -5.38 -11.12
C THR A 361 6.83 -4.72 -11.88
N PRO A 362 6.84 -3.40 -12.15
CA PRO A 362 5.81 -2.74 -12.95
C PRO A 362 5.66 -3.41 -14.32
N VAL A 363 4.43 -3.81 -14.63
CA VAL A 363 4.05 -4.61 -15.80
C VAL A 363 4.39 -3.92 -17.13
N ASP A 364 4.44 -2.59 -17.14
CA ASP A 364 4.67 -1.81 -18.38
C ASP A 364 6.15 -1.55 -18.70
N ALA A 365 7.08 -1.89 -17.80
CA ALA A 365 8.50 -1.56 -17.93
C ALA A 365 9.40 -2.72 -18.34
N VAL A 366 8.86 -3.83 -18.84
CA VAL A 366 9.70 -4.96 -19.26
C VAL A 366 10.15 -4.78 -20.71
N ALA A 367 11.21 -3.98 -20.90
CA ALA A 367 11.89 -3.83 -22.19
C ALA A 367 12.49 -5.14 -22.74
N SER A 368 12.49 -6.23 -21.96
CA SER A 368 12.87 -7.59 -22.36
C SER A 368 12.24 -8.61 -21.40
N PRO A 369 11.22 -9.40 -21.81
CA PRO A 369 10.55 -10.38 -20.94
C PRO A 369 11.54 -11.35 -20.27
N GLN A 370 11.39 -11.58 -18.96
CA GLN A 370 12.21 -12.50 -18.18
C GLN A 370 11.36 -13.42 -17.30
N LEU A 371 11.81 -14.67 -17.14
CA LEU A 371 11.18 -15.67 -16.28
C LEU A 371 12.22 -16.23 -15.31
N THR A 372 11.87 -16.26 -14.04
CA THR A 372 12.72 -16.78 -12.96
C THR A 372 12.30 -18.21 -12.60
N LEU A 373 13.26 -19.13 -12.57
CA LEU A 373 13.07 -20.54 -12.21
C LEU A 373 13.91 -20.87 -10.99
N SER A 374 13.32 -21.57 -10.01
CA SER A 374 14.01 -21.92 -8.76
C SER A 374 13.65 -23.32 -8.26
N ASN A 375 14.62 -23.97 -7.61
CA ASN A 375 14.43 -25.24 -6.87
C ASN A 375 14.28 -25.03 -5.35
N GLY A 376 14.13 -23.78 -4.89
CA GLY A 376 14.08 -23.40 -3.48
C GLY A 376 15.44 -22.98 -2.87
N ASP A 377 16.55 -23.49 -3.40
CA ASP A 377 17.91 -23.16 -2.93
C ASP A 377 18.70 -22.31 -3.94
N GLU A 378 18.53 -22.61 -5.22
CA GLU A 378 19.16 -21.96 -6.37
C GLU A 378 18.08 -21.28 -7.21
N THR A 379 18.44 -20.15 -7.82
CA THR A 379 17.54 -19.34 -8.65
C THR A 379 18.28 -18.93 -9.91
N ALA A 380 17.62 -19.07 -11.06
CA ALA A 380 18.11 -18.61 -12.35
C ALA A 380 17.01 -17.80 -13.06
N THR A 381 17.40 -16.69 -13.69
CA THR A 381 16.50 -15.84 -14.46
C THR A 381 16.92 -15.87 -15.92
N PHE A 382 15.95 -16.13 -16.80
CA PHE A 382 16.17 -16.26 -18.24
C PHE A 382 15.37 -15.19 -18.98
N SER A 383 16.00 -14.53 -19.94
CA SER A 383 15.30 -13.70 -20.92
C SER A 383 14.51 -14.57 -21.90
N LEU A 384 13.46 -14.00 -22.51
CA LEU A 384 12.71 -14.68 -23.57
C LEU A 384 13.60 -15.08 -24.76
N ALA A 385 14.65 -14.32 -25.05
CA ALA A 385 15.60 -14.68 -26.10
C ALA A 385 16.35 -15.97 -25.76
N GLU A 386 16.89 -16.08 -24.54
CA GLU A 386 17.56 -17.29 -24.06
C GLU A 386 16.60 -18.49 -24.03
N LEU A 387 15.37 -18.30 -23.54
CA LEU A 387 14.36 -19.37 -23.54
C LEU A 387 14.05 -19.86 -24.96
N LYS A 388 13.96 -18.98 -25.95
CA LYS A 388 13.74 -19.36 -27.36
C LYS A 388 14.91 -20.11 -27.99
N GLU A 389 16.14 -19.89 -27.51
CA GLU A 389 17.32 -20.63 -27.94
C GLU A 389 17.39 -22.01 -27.27
N MET A 390 16.92 -22.11 -26.03
CA MET A 390 16.97 -23.33 -25.22
C MET A 390 15.81 -24.30 -25.47
N LEU A 391 14.62 -23.78 -25.81
CA LEU A 391 13.38 -24.56 -25.81
C LEU A 391 12.64 -24.48 -27.14
N PRO A 392 11.95 -25.56 -27.56
CA PRO A 392 11.07 -25.51 -28.72
C PRO A 392 9.86 -24.60 -28.43
N VAL A 393 9.58 -23.67 -29.34
CA VAL A 393 8.36 -22.87 -29.30
C VAL A 393 7.18 -23.73 -29.77
N ALA A 394 6.15 -23.81 -28.94
CA ALA A 394 4.89 -24.46 -29.23
C ALA A 394 3.78 -23.43 -29.48
N THR A 395 2.74 -23.86 -30.19
CA THR A 395 1.52 -23.07 -30.41
C THR A 395 0.33 -23.88 -29.92
N VAL A 396 -0.57 -23.23 -29.16
CA VAL A 396 -1.79 -23.86 -28.67
C VAL A 396 -2.98 -22.93 -28.88
N THR A 397 -4.13 -23.53 -29.22
CA THR A 397 -5.42 -22.83 -29.23
C THR A 397 -6.24 -23.35 -28.05
N VAL A 398 -6.77 -22.44 -27.23
CA VAL A 398 -7.52 -22.72 -26.01
C VAL A 398 -8.74 -21.82 -25.94
N GLU A 399 -9.79 -22.27 -25.24
CA GLU A 399 -10.89 -21.38 -24.85
C GLU A 399 -10.45 -20.60 -23.62
N ASP A 400 -10.06 -19.34 -23.83
CA ASP A 400 -9.46 -18.53 -22.78
C ASP A 400 -10.50 -18.06 -21.76
N LEU A 401 -10.21 -18.24 -20.48
CA LEU A 401 -11.12 -17.92 -19.37
C LEU A 401 -11.22 -16.42 -19.06
N VAL A 402 -10.18 -15.65 -19.39
CA VAL A 402 -10.12 -14.20 -19.16
C VAL A 402 -10.76 -13.44 -20.31
N TYR A 403 -10.49 -13.87 -21.56
CA TYR A 403 -11.10 -13.25 -22.74
C TYR A 403 -12.46 -13.86 -23.11
N GLU A 404 -12.84 -14.95 -22.46
CA GLU A 404 -14.09 -15.71 -22.67
C GLU A 404 -14.30 -16.11 -24.14
N ARG A 405 -13.21 -16.41 -24.85
CA ARG A 405 -13.22 -16.82 -26.26
C ARG A 405 -11.99 -17.63 -26.63
N SER A 406 -12.08 -18.33 -27.74
CA SER A 406 -10.94 -19.00 -28.36
C SER A 406 -9.80 -18.01 -28.63
N LYS A 407 -8.60 -18.35 -28.15
CA LYS A 407 -7.35 -17.61 -28.33
C LYS A 407 -6.23 -18.57 -28.71
N THR A 408 -5.28 -18.08 -29.51
CA THR A 408 -4.11 -18.85 -29.94
C THR A 408 -2.83 -18.22 -29.41
N TYR A 409 -2.03 -19.00 -28.69
CA TYR A 409 -0.81 -18.55 -28.02
C TYR A 409 0.44 -19.25 -28.54
N GLU A 410 1.55 -18.51 -28.59
CA GLU A 410 2.92 -19.04 -28.73
C GLU A 410 3.59 -19.07 -27.35
N GLY A 411 4.25 -20.18 -27.02
CA GLY A 411 4.85 -20.39 -25.70
C GLY A 411 5.78 -21.58 -25.63
N PHE A 412 6.14 -21.94 -24.40
CA PHE A 412 6.92 -23.15 -24.09
C PHE A 412 6.07 -24.10 -23.26
N TRP A 413 6.14 -25.40 -23.54
CA TRP A 413 5.51 -26.38 -22.65
C TRP A 413 6.19 -26.35 -21.29
N LEU A 414 5.39 -26.31 -20.23
CA LEU A 414 5.90 -26.22 -18.87
C LEU A 414 6.84 -27.39 -18.55
N THR A 415 6.51 -28.60 -18.99
CA THR A 415 7.35 -29.80 -18.77
C THR A 415 8.72 -29.67 -19.43
N ASP A 416 8.78 -29.19 -20.68
CA ASP A 416 10.04 -28.98 -21.40
C ASP A 416 10.90 -27.92 -20.70
N LEU A 417 10.26 -26.84 -20.25
CA LEU A 417 10.89 -25.76 -19.51
C LEU A 417 11.49 -26.26 -18.19
N LEU A 418 10.75 -27.05 -17.40
CA LEU A 418 11.21 -27.58 -16.13
C LEU A 418 12.29 -28.67 -16.31
N ASP A 419 12.19 -29.53 -17.32
CA ASP A 419 13.21 -30.54 -17.63
C ASP A 419 14.54 -29.91 -18.02
N GLN A 420 14.50 -28.82 -18.80
CA GLN A 420 15.68 -28.12 -19.30
C GLN A 420 16.55 -27.52 -18.18
N VAL A 421 15.96 -27.23 -17.03
CA VAL A 421 16.65 -26.70 -15.84
C VAL A 421 16.64 -27.68 -14.67
N ASP A 422 16.36 -28.96 -14.94
CA ASP A 422 16.32 -30.06 -13.96
C ASP A 422 15.38 -29.85 -12.75
N LEU A 423 14.36 -29.01 -12.92
CA LEU A 423 13.32 -28.79 -11.92
C LEU A 423 12.32 -29.96 -11.88
N MET A 424 12.17 -30.73 -12.97
CA MET A 424 11.31 -31.92 -12.98
C MET A 424 11.78 -33.04 -12.05
N HIS A 425 13.09 -33.10 -11.76
CA HIS A 425 13.69 -34.12 -10.88
C HIS A 425 14.11 -33.58 -9.52
N THR A 426 13.89 -32.28 -9.28
CA THR A 426 14.17 -31.63 -8.01
C THR A 426 13.26 -32.16 -6.91
N ALA A 427 13.80 -32.31 -5.69
CA ALA A 427 13.01 -32.71 -4.52
C ALA A 427 12.04 -31.61 -4.11
N GLY A 428 10.73 -31.85 -4.29
CA GLY A 428 9.64 -30.96 -3.89
C GLY A 428 8.29 -31.63 -4.14
N ASP A 429 7.24 -31.13 -3.49
CA ASP A 429 5.88 -31.66 -3.63
C ASP A 429 4.96 -30.75 -4.47
N MET A 430 5.34 -29.49 -4.68
CA MET A 430 4.53 -28.54 -5.46
C MET A 430 5.36 -27.62 -6.35
N LEU A 431 4.72 -27.14 -7.42
CA LEU A 431 5.12 -25.94 -8.15
C LEU A 431 4.35 -24.73 -7.64
N LEU A 432 5.08 -23.68 -7.30
CA LEU A 432 4.58 -22.35 -7.02
C LEU A 432 4.79 -21.47 -8.26
N PHE A 433 3.71 -20.88 -8.77
CA PHE A 433 3.76 -19.90 -9.84
C PHE A 433 3.46 -18.52 -9.26
N ARG A 434 4.23 -17.51 -9.65
CA ARG A 434 4.10 -16.14 -9.15
C ARG A 434 3.94 -15.13 -10.29
N ALA A 435 2.90 -14.32 -10.23
CA ALA A 435 2.67 -13.19 -11.13
C ALA A 435 3.43 -11.94 -10.69
N ALA A 436 3.54 -10.97 -11.59
CA ALA A 436 4.20 -9.70 -11.35
C ALA A 436 3.56 -8.93 -10.19
N ASP A 437 2.24 -9.00 -10.02
CA ASP A 437 1.49 -8.39 -8.92
C ASP A 437 1.62 -9.13 -7.57
N GLY A 438 2.36 -10.25 -7.54
CA GLY A 438 2.53 -11.08 -6.35
C GLY A 438 1.44 -12.13 -6.16
N TYR A 439 0.46 -12.24 -7.06
CA TYR A 439 -0.51 -13.32 -7.04
C TYR A 439 0.20 -14.67 -7.23
N GLU A 440 -0.16 -15.67 -6.41
CA GLU A 440 0.46 -16.98 -6.39
C GLU A 440 -0.55 -18.11 -6.55
N ILE A 441 -0.22 -19.09 -7.40
CA ILE A 441 -0.94 -20.37 -7.47
C ILE A 441 0.02 -21.52 -7.24
N ARG A 442 -0.52 -22.61 -6.69
CA ARG A 442 0.24 -23.81 -6.34
C ARG A 442 -0.39 -25.01 -7.02
N VAL A 443 0.44 -25.83 -7.64
CA VAL A 443 0.01 -27.05 -8.32
C VAL A 443 0.86 -28.21 -7.81
N ASP A 444 0.22 -29.32 -7.47
CA ASP A 444 0.89 -30.54 -7.05
C ASP A 444 1.84 -31.00 -8.17
N MET A 445 3.10 -31.28 -7.82
CA MET A 445 4.12 -31.67 -8.78
C MET A 445 3.72 -32.98 -9.50
N ALA A 446 3.00 -33.88 -8.82
CA ALA A 446 2.48 -35.11 -9.42
C ALA A 446 1.37 -34.84 -10.46
N ALA A 447 0.67 -33.70 -10.38
CA ALA A 447 -0.32 -33.30 -11.37
C ALA A 447 0.34 -32.81 -12.67
N ILE A 448 1.50 -32.13 -12.55
CA ILE A 448 2.29 -31.64 -13.68
C ILE A 448 2.94 -32.79 -14.47
N GLN A 449 3.30 -33.87 -13.79
CA GLN A 449 3.87 -35.07 -14.41
C GLN A 449 2.86 -35.87 -15.26
N GLN A 450 1.57 -35.50 -15.25
CA GLN A 450 0.55 -36.18 -16.06
C GLN A 450 0.58 -35.69 -17.52
N THR A 451 0.14 -36.55 -18.45
CA THR A 451 0.17 -36.21 -19.90
C THR A 451 -0.93 -35.24 -20.34
N GLN A 452 -1.96 -35.03 -19.52
CA GLN A 452 -3.08 -34.10 -19.74
C GLN A 452 -3.72 -33.70 -18.38
N PRO A 453 -4.18 -32.45 -18.19
CA PRO A 453 -3.99 -31.30 -19.10
C PRO A 453 -2.52 -30.86 -19.15
N GLN A 454 -2.12 -30.17 -20.22
CA GLN A 454 -0.76 -29.64 -20.40
C GLN A 454 -0.73 -28.13 -20.24
N ALA A 455 0.20 -27.62 -19.45
CA ALA A 455 0.44 -26.18 -19.28
C ALA A 455 1.40 -25.65 -20.35
N LEU A 456 1.02 -24.53 -20.95
CA LEU A 456 1.87 -23.71 -21.79
C LEU A 456 2.19 -22.40 -21.06
N VAL A 457 3.47 -22.06 -20.97
CA VAL A 457 3.92 -20.72 -20.58
C VAL A 457 4.00 -19.87 -21.84
N ALA A 458 2.91 -19.18 -22.15
CA ALA A 458 2.77 -18.33 -23.33
C ALA A 458 3.55 -17.03 -23.16
N PHE A 459 4.22 -16.58 -24.22
CA PHE A 459 4.89 -15.26 -24.27
C PHE A 459 4.26 -14.33 -25.32
N ARG A 460 3.30 -14.83 -26.09
CA ARG A 460 2.64 -14.07 -27.15
C ARG A 460 1.26 -14.62 -27.49
N ASP A 461 0.33 -13.71 -27.68
CA ASP A 461 -0.92 -13.89 -28.40
C ASP A 461 -0.68 -13.74 -29.91
N VAL A 462 -0.99 -14.80 -30.67
CA VAL A 462 -0.74 -14.85 -32.12
C VAL A 462 -1.59 -13.83 -32.89
N GLU A 463 -2.77 -13.54 -32.37
CA GLU A 463 -3.76 -12.67 -33.02
C GLU A 463 -3.51 -11.18 -32.73
N ALA A 464 -2.74 -10.88 -31.68
CA ALA A 464 -2.44 -9.51 -31.27
C ALA A 464 -1.23 -8.93 -32.03
N ALA A 465 -1.46 -7.83 -32.75
CA ALA A 465 -0.40 -7.14 -33.50
C ALA A 465 0.74 -6.62 -32.60
N ALA A 466 0.44 -6.27 -31.35
CA ALA A 466 1.39 -5.78 -30.35
C ALA A 466 1.90 -6.88 -29.40
N GLY A 467 1.65 -8.16 -29.71
CA GLY A 467 2.10 -9.31 -28.91
C GLY A 467 1.12 -9.78 -27.84
N TRP A 468 0.33 -8.88 -27.25
CA TRP A 468 -0.76 -9.22 -26.32
C TRP A 468 -2.00 -8.36 -26.58
N GLU A 469 -3.18 -8.97 -26.56
CA GLU A 469 -4.45 -8.24 -26.54
C GLU A 469 -4.73 -7.74 -25.12
N PRO A 470 -5.03 -6.45 -24.90
CA PRO A 470 -5.41 -6.00 -23.57
C PRO A 470 -6.80 -6.52 -23.15
N PHE A 471 -7.01 -6.76 -21.86
CA PHE A 471 -8.31 -7.12 -21.28
C PHE A 471 -8.64 -6.25 -20.05
N PRO A 472 -9.93 -5.99 -19.80
CA PRO A 472 -10.34 -5.24 -18.61
C PRO A 472 -10.21 -6.10 -17.35
N LYS A 473 -9.64 -5.55 -16.27
CA LYS A 473 -9.69 -6.11 -14.91
C LYS A 473 -10.13 -5.00 -13.96
N GLY A 474 -11.37 -5.07 -13.47
CA GLY A 474 -11.96 -3.97 -12.70
C GLY A 474 -12.09 -2.70 -13.54
N LYS A 475 -11.49 -1.60 -13.08
CA LYS A 475 -11.45 -0.31 -13.80
C LYS A 475 -10.19 -0.14 -14.67
N SER A 476 -9.21 -1.03 -14.54
CA SER A 476 -7.93 -0.95 -15.24
C SER A 476 -7.93 -1.86 -16.48
N THR A 477 -7.02 -1.60 -17.41
CA THR A 477 -6.77 -2.48 -18.56
C THR A 477 -5.41 -3.12 -18.39
N LEU A 478 -5.34 -4.44 -18.44
CA LEU A 478 -4.10 -5.20 -18.28
C LEU A 478 -3.76 -5.96 -19.56
N THR A 479 -2.53 -6.45 -19.63
CA THR A 479 -2.12 -7.47 -20.59
C THR A 479 -1.56 -8.68 -19.84
N PRO A 480 -1.53 -9.87 -20.46
CA PRO A 480 -0.90 -11.04 -19.86
C PRO A 480 0.64 -10.98 -19.80
N ALA A 481 1.28 -9.91 -20.27
CA ALA A 481 2.73 -9.79 -20.32
C ALA A 481 3.38 -9.81 -18.92
N PRO A 482 4.62 -10.34 -18.75
CA PRO A 482 5.49 -10.86 -19.80
C PRO A 482 5.13 -12.27 -20.26
N PHE A 483 4.56 -13.10 -19.38
CA PHE A 483 4.16 -14.48 -19.69
C PHE A 483 2.78 -14.82 -19.12
N TYR A 484 2.09 -15.75 -19.77
CA TYR A 484 0.76 -16.22 -19.38
C TYR A 484 0.74 -17.74 -19.28
N LEU A 485 0.39 -18.28 -18.11
CA LEU A 485 0.18 -19.71 -17.95
C LEU A 485 -1.23 -20.08 -18.43
N VAL A 486 -1.30 -20.88 -19.48
CA VAL A 486 -2.56 -21.38 -20.04
C VAL A 486 -2.57 -22.91 -20.04
N TRP A 487 -3.74 -23.51 -19.85
CA TRP A 487 -3.88 -24.97 -19.79
C TRP A 487 -4.60 -25.48 -21.03
N SER A 488 -4.16 -26.61 -21.58
CA SER A 488 -4.72 -27.26 -22.76
C SER A 488 -5.15 -28.72 -22.47
N GLY A 489 -6.22 -29.19 -23.11
CA GLY A 489 -6.78 -30.55 -22.92
C GLY A 489 -8.28 -30.57 -22.64
N THR A 490 -8.91 -31.76 -22.60
CA THR A 490 -10.38 -31.94 -22.47
C THR A 490 -10.97 -31.61 -21.10
N ALA A 491 -10.13 -31.21 -20.13
CA ALA A 491 -10.53 -30.77 -18.80
C ALA A 491 -10.40 -29.23 -18.67
N GLN A 492 -10.77 -28.48 -19.72
CA GLN A 492 -10.94 -27.03 -19.60
C GLN A 492 -12.02 -26.76 -18.54
N PRO A 493 -11.78 -25.93 -17.51
CA PRO A 493 -12.78 -25.59 -16.52
C PRO A 493 -13.80 -24.62 -17.15
N MET A 494 -14.82 -25.14 -17.83
CA MET A 494 -15.92 -24.32 -18.32
C MET A 494 -17.06 -24.29 -17.30
N GLY A 495 -17.28 -23.11 -16.71
CA GLY A 495 -18.57 -22.70 -16.15
C GLY A 495 -18.80 -22.91 -14.65
N GLU A 496 -19.71 -22.11 -14.09
CA GLU A 496 -20.26 -22.23 -12.73
C GLU A 496 -20.51 -23.69 -12.37
N VAL A 497 -19.77 -24.18 -11.37
CA VAL A 497 -20.05 -25.44 -10.70
C VAL A 497 -21.38 -25.28 -9.98
N ASP A 498 -22.40 -26.01 -10.41
CA ASP A 498 -23.60 -26.16 -9.58
C ASP A 498 -23.19 -26.75 -8.23
N ALA A 499 -23.80 -26.28 -7.15
CA ALA A 499 -23.48 -26.72 -5.79
C ALA A 499 -23.82 -28.21 -5.51
N ALA A 500 -24.25 -28.97 -6.53
CA ALA A 500 -24.66 -30.37 -6.41
C ALA A 500 -23.70 -31.36 -7.10
N SER A 501 -22.73 -30.90 -7.89
CA SER A 501 -21.77 -31.77 -8.61
C SER A 501 -20.44 -31.89 -7.87
N THR A 502 -20.39 -32.77 -6.86
CA THR A 502 -19.15 -33.12 -6.12
C THR A 502 -18.18 -34.02 -6.91
N ALA A 503 -18.04 -33.82 -8.23
CA ALA A 503 -17.21 -34.65 -9.09
C ALA A 503 -16.08 -33.85 -9.77
N ALA A 504 -14.99 -33.67 -9.03
CA ALA A 504 -13.61 -33.84 -9.50
C ALA A 504 -13.23 -33.37 -10.94
N VAL A 505 -13.55 -32.13 -11.31
CA VAL A 505 -12.80 -31.40 -12.35
C VAL A 505 -12.33 -30.10 -11.72
N GLY A 506 -11.23 -30.23 -10.98
CA GLY A 506 -10.84 -29.32 -9.91
C GLY A 506 -10.39 -27.96 -10.39
N GLU A 507 -10.69 -26.98 -9.53
CA GLU A 507 -10.13 -25.63 -9.43
C GLU A 507 -8.58 -25.60 -9.34
N ALA A 508 -7.89 -26.72 -9.55
CA ALA A 508 -6.43 -26.91 -9.52
C ALA A 508 -5.66 -26.35 -10.73
N TRP A 509 -6.37 -25.80 -11.72
CA TRP A 509 -5.81 -25.38 -13.01
C TRP A 509 -6.07 -23.90 -13.31
N SER A 510 -5.80 -23.03 -12.34
CA SER A 510 -5.92 -21.58 -12.54
C SER A 510 -4.91 -21.06 -13.56
N TRP A 511 -5.35 -20.10 -14.36
CA TRP A 511 -4.52 -19.41 -15.34
C TRP A 511 -3.88 -18.21 -14.64
N ILE A 512 -2.62 -17.93 -14.92
CA ILE A 512 -1.88 -16.83 -14.29
C ILE A 512 -1.24 -15.96 -15.35
N TYR A 513 -1.79 -14.77 -15.55
CA TYR A 513 -1.20 -13.72 -16.38
C TYR A 513 -0.05 -13.04 -15.64
N GLN A 514 0.80 -12.36 -16.39
CA GLN A 514 1.95 -11.63 -15.86
C GLN A 514 2.90 -12.52 -15.05
N LEU A 515 3.00 -13.80 -15.41
CA LEU A 515 3.86 -14.77 -14.75
C LEU A 515 5.33 -14.32 -14.82
N THR A 516 5.99 -14.27 -13.66
CA THR A 516 7.40 -13.86 -13.54
C THR A 516 8.29 -14.91 -12.89
N ALA A 517 7.73 -15.84 -12.11
CA ALA A 517 8.51 -16.91 -11.50
C ALA A 517 7.77 -18.25 -11.38
N ILE A 518 8.55 -19.34 -11.44
CA ILE A 518 8.12 -20.72 -11.17
C ILE A 518 9.14 -21.35 -10.22
N GLU A 519 8.66 -21.91 -9.12
CA GLU A 519 9.52 -22.47 -8.07
C GLU A 519 9.04 -23.87 -7.66
N VAL A 520 9.96 -24.83 -7.57
CA VAL A 520 9.71 -26.11 -6.91
C VAL A 520 9.85 -25.92 -5.42
N ILE A 521 8.82 -26.29 -4.65
CA ILE A 521 8.78 -26.10 -3.21
C ILE A 521 8.48 -27.42 -2.50
N ASN A 522 8.94 -27.53 -1.25
CA ASN A 522 8.38 -28.45 -0.26
C ASN A 522 7.41 -27.66 0.62
N PHE A 523 6.13 -28.01 0.59
CA PHE A 523 5.10 -27.22 1.27
C PHE A 523 5.31 -27.15 2.77
N ALA A 524 5.60 -28.29 3.41
CA ALA A 524 5.81 -28.36 4.85
C ALA A 524 6.96 -27.47 5.33
N THR A 525 8.03 -27.38 4.53
CA THR A 525 9.19 -26.56 4.86
C THR A 525 8.95 -25.07 4.56
N LYS A 526 8.31 -24.76 3.42
CA LYS A 526 8.05 -23.37 3.02
C LYS A 526 6.98 -22.70 3.89
N TYR A 527 6.01 -23.48 4.34
CA TYR A 527 4.89 -23.02 5.15
C TYR A 527 4.89 -23.73 6.52
N ASP A 528 6.05 -23.70 7.18
CA ASP A 528 6.33 -24.35 8.47
C ASP A 528 5.42 -23.92 9.63
N ARG A 529 4.87 -22.71 9.58
CA ARG A 529 3.93 -22.21 10.60
C ARG A 529 2.49 -22.58 10.30
N LEU A 530 2.20 -23.01 9.08
CA LEU A 530 0.87 -23.46 8.65
C LEU A 530 0.78 -24.99 8.72
N TYR A 531 1.84 -25.69 8.33
CA TYR A 531 1.87 -27.14 8.27
C TYR A 531 1.93 -27.76 9.67
N VAL A 532 1.16 -28.83 9.87
CA VAL A 532 1.09 -29.54 11.16
C VAL A 532 1.71 -30.91 10.99
N ASP A 533 2.78 -31.18 11.74
CA ASP A 533 3.45 -32.48 11.71
C ASP A 533 2.49 -33.63 12.03
N GLY A 534 2.48 -34.65 11.16
CA GLY A 534 1.64 -35.84 11.32
C GLY A 534 0.18 -35.64 10.90
N ILE A 535 -0.16 -34.53 10.22
CA ILE A 535 -1.53 -34.28 9.75
C ILE A 535 -2.04 -35.39 8.81
N GLU A 536 -1.15 -36.05 8.08
CA GLU A 536 -1.44 -37.19 7.20
C GLU A 536 -1.99 -38.41 7.97
N GLU A 537 -1.68 -38.54 9.26
CA GLU A 537 -2.14 -39.65 10.10
C GLU A 537 -3.66 -39.60 10.34
N ASN A 538 -4.30 -38.46 10.10
CA ASN A 538 -5.74 -38.29 10.15
C ASN A 538 -6.30 -37.98 8.74
N PRO A 539 -6.78 -38.99 7.99
CA PRO A 539 -7.19 -38.82 6.59
C PRO A 539 -8.28 -37.77 6.37
N THR A 540 -9.18 -37.59 7.33
CA THR A 540 -10.27 -36.61 7.23
C THR A 540 -9.74 -35.19 7.40
N VAL A 541 -8.89 -34.96 8.40
CA VAL A 541 -8.27 -33.65 8.63
C VAL A 541 -7.34 -33.30 7.47
N PHE A 542 -6.53 -34.26 7.01
CA PHE A 542 -5.65 -34.06 5.87
C PHE A 542 -6.40 -33.70 4.58
N ALA A 543 -7.55 -34.33 4.33
CA ALA A 543 -8.40 -33.97 3.19
C ALA A 543 -8.96 -32.54 3.30
N GLY A 544 -9.33 -32.10 4.50
CA GLY A 544 -9.75 -30.71 4.74
C GLY A 544 -8.60 -29.72 4.55
N PHE A 545 -7.42 -30.06 5.07
CA PHE A 545 -6.20 -29.28 4.91
C PHE A 545 -5.83 -29.08 3.44
N LYS A 546 -5.80 -30.16 2.64
CA LYS A 546 -5.55 -30.05 1.18
C LYS A 546 -6.53 -29.09 0.51
N ARG A 547 -7.83 -29.21 0.79
CA ARG A 547 -8.84 -28.31 0.21
C ARG A 547 -8.60 -26.85 0.62
N PHE A 548 -8.19 -26.60 1.86
CA PHE A 548 -7.86 -25.27 2.33
C PHE A 548 -6.63 -24.70 1.61
N THR A 549 -5.53 -25.45 1.55
CA THR A 549 -4.29 -25.03 0.88
C THR A 549 -4.47 -24.83 -0.62
N GLU A 550 -5.35 -25.63 -1.23
CA GLU A 550 -5.67 -25.54 -2.65
C GLU A 550 -6.59 -24.37 -2.98
N ASN A 551 -7.60 -24.05 -2.17
CA ASN A 551 -8.67 -23.13 -2.58
C ASN A 551 -8.71 -21.82 -1.78
N CYS A 552 -8.41 -21.87 -0.49
CA CYS A 552 -8.52 -20.71 0.40
C CYS A 552 -7.17 -19.97 0.53
N LEU A 553 -6.07 -20.72 0.66
CA LEU A 553 -4.72 -20.17 0.84
C LEU A 553 -4.20 -19.40 -0.38
N ARG A 554 -4.93 -19.39 -1.50
CA ARG A 554 -4.63 -18.55 -2.67
C ARG A 554 -4.82 -17.08 -2.36
N CYS A 555 -5.93 -16.74 -1.70
CA CYS A 555 -6.27 -15.36 -1.36
C CYS A 555 -5.94 -15.08 0.11
N HIS A 556 -6.18 -16.03 1.01
CA HIS A 556 -6.00 -15.84 2.45
C HIS A 556 -4.64 -16.33 2.93
N SER A 557 -4.22 -15.81 4.08
CA SER A 557 -3.08 -16.29 4.85
C SER A 557 -3.51 -16.86 6.20
N ILE A 558 -2.68 -17.74 6.76
CA ILE A 558 -2.81 -18.24 8.13
C ILE A 558 -1.40 -18.27 8.74
N ASN A 559 -1.23 -17.77 9.96
CA ASN A 559 0.08 -17.53 10.57
C ASN A 559 1.02 -16.67 9.69
N LEU A 560 0.45 -15.66 9.02
CA LEU A 560 1.15 -14.77 8.09
C LEU A 560 1.75 -15.48 6.86
N GLN A 561 1.30 -16.71 6.58
CA GLN A 561 1.74 -17.57 5.50
C GLN A 561 0.57 -17.87 4.56
N GLY A 562 0.70 -17.57 3.26
CA GLY A 562 -0.36 -17.74 2.26
C GLY A 562 -0.57 -16.52 1.37
N GLY A 563 -1.77 -16.40 0.80
CA GLY A 563 -2.19 -15.25 -0.02
C GLY A 563 -2.40 -13.97 0.80
N VAL A 564 -2.38 -12.84 0.10
CA VAL A 564 -2.45 -11.49 0.70
C VAL A 564 -3.67 -10.68 0.26
N GLU A 565 -4.53 -11.24 -0.60
CA GLU A 565 -5.72 -10.58 -1.12
C GLU A 565 -6.91 -10.63 -0.16
N GLY A 566 -7.02 -11.73 0.57
CA GLY A 566 -8.04 -11.96 1.59
C GLY A 566 -7.47 -11.79 3.00
N PRO A 567 -8.33 -11.55 4.00
CA PRO A 567 -7.89 -11.40 5.39
C PRO A 567 -7.11 -12.62 5.87
N GLU A 568 -6.15 -12.37 6.74
CA GLU A 568 -5.48 -13.39 7.52
C GLU A 568 -6.51 -14.08 8.45
N LEU A 569 -6.43 -15.40 8.59
CA LEU A 569 -7.45 -16.23 9.24
C LEU A 569 -7.14 -16.70 10.69
N ASN A 570 -5.99 -16.33 11.25
CA ASN A 570 -5.52 -16.69 12.60
C ASN A 570 -5.15 -15.50 13.52
N ILE A 571 -4.79 -14.34 12.97
CA ILE A 571 -4.17 -13.17 13.59
C ILE A 571 -4.90 -11.92 13.06
N PRO A 572 -5.33 -10.99 13.95
CA PRO A 572 -5.15 -11.00 15.39
C PRO A 572 -6.03 -12.03 16.13
N GLN A 573 -6.99 -12.64 15.45
CA GLN A 573 -7.91 -13.61 16.04
C GLN A 573 -8.25 -14.72 15.04
N ASN A 574 -8.32 -15.98 15.50
CA ASN A 574 -8.65 -17.09 14.63
C ASN A 574 -10.11 -17.07 14.20
N ILE A 575 -10.37 -17.30 12.92
CA ILE A 575 -11.73 -17.27 12.35
C ILE A 575 -12.71 -18.25 13.04
N THR A 576 -12.20 -19.35 13.60
CA THR A 576 -12.98 -20.34 14.35
C THR A 576 -13.32 -19.90 15.79
N GLU A 577 -12.73 -18.80 16.27
CA GLU A 577 -13.00 -18.25 17.61
C GLU A 577 -14.20 -17.28 17.63
N TYR A 578 -14.47 -16.59 16.52
CA TYR A 578 -15.55 -15.60 16.42
C TYR A 578 -16.63 -15.95 15.40
N ARG A 579 -16.46 -17.01 14.61
CA ARG A 579 -17.54 -17.62 13.82
C ARG A 579 -17.76 -19.05 14.26
N ASP A 580 -19.00 -19.38 14.58
CA ASP A 580 -19.36 -20.76 14.90
C ASP A 580 -19.22 -21.68 13.68
N HIS A 581 -19.10 -22.98 13.95
CA HIS A 581 -18.88 -24.00 12.94
C HIS A 581 -19.96 -23.99 11.83
N ASP A 582 -21.23 -23.83 12.19
CA ASP A 582 -22.32 -23.93 11.23
C ASP A 582 -22.37 -22.69 10.33
N THR A 583 -22.12 -21.51 10.90
CA THR A 583 -21.94 -20.27 10.16
C THR A 583 -20.74 -20.34 9.21
N LEU A 584 -19.61 -20.91 9.65
CA LEU A 584 -18.44 -21.12 8.79
C LEU A 584 -18.73 -22.06 7.62
N VAL A 585 -19.37 -23.19 7.88
CA VAL A 585 -19.75 -24.14 6.83
C VAL A 585 -20.72 -23.50 5.84
N ALA A 586 -21.70 -22.73 6.32
CA ALA A 586 -22.64 -22.02 5.47
C ALA A 586 -21.93 -20.95 4.62
N PHE A 587 -21.02 -20.20 5.21
CA PHE A 587 -20.22 -19.17 4.53
C PHE A 587 -19.31 -19.78 3.45
N ILE A 588 -18.57 -20.84 3.77
CA ILE A 588 -17.66 -21.52 2.83
C ILE A 588 -18.45 -22.10 1.65
N LYS A 589 -19.64 -22.63 1.88
CA LYS A 589 -20.50 -23.17 0.81
C LYS A 589 -21.07 -22.09 -0.09
N ASN A 590 -21.39 -20.92 0.45
CA ASN A 590 -21.97 -19.81 -0.30
C ASN A 590 -21.75 -18.47 0.42
N SER A 591 -20.63 -17.82 0.11
CA SER A 591 -20.24 -16.57 0.76
C SER A 591 -21.07 -15.36 0.33
N THR A 592 -21.75 -15.42 -0.83
CA THR A 592 -22.56 -14.28 -1.32
C THR A 592 -23.81 -14.07 -0.48
N ASN A 593 -24.33 -15.12 0.17
CA ASN A 593 -25.43 -14.99 1.14
C ASN A 593 -25.07 -14.16 2.39
N PHE A 594 -23.80 -13.86 2.61
CA PHE A 594 -23.29 -13.10 3.76
C PHE A 594 -22.78 -11.69 3.37
N ARG A 595 -22.97 -11.27 2.11
CA ARG A 595 -22.68 -9.91 1.65
C ARG A 595 -23.99 -9.13 1.57
N TYR A 596 -23.95 -7.82 1.85
CA TYR A 596 -25.08 -6.94 1.52
C TYR A 596 -25.23 -6.95 -0.01
N GLY A 597 -26.39 -7.41 -0.47
CA GLY A 597 -26.74 -7.48 -1.90
C GLY A 597 -26.94 -6.11 -2.52
#